data_AF-A0A7Z8VFW7-F1
#
_entry.id   AF-A0A7Z8VFW7-F1
#
_cell.length_a   1.000
_cell.length_b   1.000
_cell.length_c   1.000
_cell.angle_alpha   90.00
_cell.angle_beta   90.00
_cell.angle_gamma   90.00
#
_symmetry.space_group_name_H-M   'P 1'
#
loop_
_entity.id
_entity.type
_entity.pdbx_description
1 polymer ?
#
loop_
_entity_poly.entity_id
_entity_poly.type
_entity_poly.pdbx_seq_one_letter_code
_entity_poly.pdbx_strand_id
1 'polypeptide(L)'
;PGFDPSLIVFDKDSIFVDLSGVYCTELVNETHNYCPNADSPTGRNNIISLKVEIDLSLGQKRAKVDTKRIDALFDVLETKYSVYFPDHKESYFLEGSTDYVRYYASTDFFLKAKDNKLYFEGGEFNIESDRGALDSMYLLYDIPDFSRIDLLFDAVELKYPSLFPSHQESSVLDGGYYGRYYPTTKNYMGIKDKGSYAWGDSFDGVVYTGTLDSLYKEYNIP
;
A
#
# COMPACT_ATOMS: atom_id res chain seq x y z
N PRO A 1 1.19 8.27 41.55
CA PRO A 1 0.13 7.61 40.76
C PRO A 1 0.60 7.43 39.31
N GLY A 2 1.04 6.22 38.99
CA GLY A 2 1.47 5.83 37.65
C GLY A 2 0.64 4.64 37.18
N PHE A 3 0.56 4.48 35.86
CA PHE A 3 -0.04 3.32 35.21
C PHE A 3 0.69 2.05 35.66
N ASP A 4 -0.06 1.03 36.10
CA ASP A 4 0.49 -0.27 36.51
C ASP A 4 0.73 -1.12 35.25
N PRO A 5 1.99 -1.44 34.88
CA PRO A 5 2.30 -2.21 33.69
C PRO A 5 1.71 -3.63 33.71
N SER A 6 1.37 -4.17 34.88
CA SER A 6 0.73 -5.49 35.00
C SER A 6 -0.68 -5.54 34.42
N LEU A 7 -1.29 -4.37 34.14
CA LEU A 7 -2.57 -4.24 33.46
C LEU A 7 -2.47 -4.39 31.93
N ILE A 8 -1.26 -4.53 31.37
CA ILE A 8 -1.06 -4.88 29.96
C ILE A 8 -0.67 -6.35 29.89
N VAL A 9 -1.53 -7.17 29.31
CA VAL A 9 -1.28 -8.60 29.10
C VAL A 9 -1.24 -8.89 27.61
N PHE A 10 -0.20 -9.62 27.19
CA PHE A 10 -0.05 -10.12 25.84
C PHE A 10 -0.39 -11.61 25.83
N ASP A 11 -1.25 -12.04 24.91
CA ASP A 11 -1.38 -13.46 24.55
C ASP A 11 -1.03 -13.68 23.06
N LYS A 12 -1.25 -14.91 22.57
CA LYS A 12 -0.84 -15.28 21.21
C LYS A 12 -1.54 -14.49 20.09
N ASP A 13 -2.73 -13.92 20.36
CA ASP A 13 -3.56 -13.26 19.34
C ASP A 13 -4.03 -11.84 19.75
N SER A 14 -3.86 -11.45 21.01
CA SER A 14 -4.50 -10.26 21.59
C SER A 14 -3.59 -9.49 22.54
N ILE A 15 -3.79 -8.16 22.56
CA ILE A 15 -3.26 -7.26 23.58
C ILE A 15 -4.44 -6.84 24.45
N PHE A 16 -4.41 -7.21 25.73
CA PHE A 16 -5.40 -6.79 26.72
C PHE A 16 -4.84 -5.62 27.52
N VAL A 17 -5.62 -4.54 27.62
CA VAL A 17 -5.32 -3.38 28.47
C VAL A 17 -6.46 -3.23 29.46
N ASP A 18 -6.18 -3.54 30.73
CA ASP A 18 -7.14 -3.36 31.81
C ASP A 18 -7.06 -1.91 32.35
N LEU A 19 -8.19 -1.20 32.29
CA LEU A 19 -8.31 0.18 32.78
C LEU A 19 -8.96 0.27 34.17
N SER A 20 -9.25 -0.87 34.81
CA SER A 20 -9.94 -0.96 36.11
C SER A 20 -9.20 -0.22 37.25
N GLY A 21 -7.90 0.03 37.11
CA GLY A 21 -7.08 0.78 38.07
C GLY A 21 -7.25 2.31 38.04
N VAL A 22 -8.02 2.86 37.09
CA VAL A 22 -8.22 4.32 36.93
C VAL A 22 -9.61 4.73 37.44
N TYR A 23 -10.04 4.28 38.62
CA TYR A 23 -11.38 4.64 39.13
C TYR A 23 -11.37 6.02 39.80
N CYS A 24 -12.23 6.93 39.32
CA CYS A 24 -12.56 8.18 40.01
C CYS A 24 -13.78 7.93 40.91
N THR A 25 -13.66 8.13 42.23
CA THR A 25 -14.75 7.87 43.19
C THR A 25 -15.64 9.10 43.36
N GLU A 26 -16.95 8.95 43.24
CA GLU A 26 -17.94 10.01 43.55
C GLU A 26 -18.16 10.22 45.07
N LEU A 27 -17.09 10.33 45.86
CA LEU A 27 -17.23 10.68 47.28
C LEU A 27 -17.13 12.18 47.47
N VAL A 28 -18.29 12.81 47.69
CA VAL A 28 -18.43 14.20 48.11
C VAL A 28 -17.95 14.32 49.56
N ASN A 29 -16.69 14.70 49.74
CA ASN A 29 -16.17 15.38 50.92
C ASN A 29 -14.93 16.20 50.51
N GLU A 30 -14.76 17.35 51.18
CA GLU A 30 -14.16 18.64 50.75
C GLU A 30 -12.73 18.69 50.14
N THR A 31 -12.18 17.58 49.68
CA THR A 31 -10.85 17.50 49.05
C THR A 31 -10.79 16.59 47.81
N HIS A 32 -11.91 16.27 47.15
CA HIS A 32 -11.94 15.23 46.10
C HIS A 32 -12.08 15.69 44.65
N ASN A 33 -11.38 14.92 43.80
CA ASN A 33 -11.16 15.08 42.37
C ASN A 33 -12.45 15.05 41.53
N TYR A 34 -12.60 16.05 40.67
CA TYR A 34 -13.62 16.12 39.61
C TYR A 34 -13.43 14.99 38.60
N CYS A 35 -14.50 14.23 38.30
CA CYS A 35 -14.54 13.19 37.27
C CYS A 35 -15.15 13.78 35.98
N PRO A 36 -14.34 14.19 34.98
CA PRO A 36 -14.82 14.96 33.84
C PRO A 36 -15.66 14.16 32.83
N ASN A 37 -15.75 12.82 32.97
CA ASN A 37 -16.53 11.98 32.07
C ASN A 37 -17.15 10.79 32.82
N ALA A 38 -18.34 11.01 33.40
CA ALA A 38 -19.06 10.02 34.20
C ALA A 38 -19.55 8.80 33.40
N ASP A 39 -19.69 8.92 32.07
CA ASP A 39 -20.08 7.82 31.18
C ASP A 39 -18.91 6.87 30.87
N SER A 40 -17.66 7.27 31.20
CA SER A 40 -16.47 6.43 31.04
C SER A 40 -16.31 5.49 32.24
N PRO A 41 -15.97 4.20 32.06
CA PRO A 41 -15.72 3.25 33.16
C PRO A 41 -14.67 3.70 34.20
N THR A 42 -13.83 4.69 33.85
CA THR A 42 -12.79 5.27 34.71
C THR A 42 -13.16 6.66 35.27
N GLY A 43 -14.28 7.24 34.87
CA GLY A 43 -14.64 8.63 35.18
C GLY A 43 -13.79 9.69 34.46
N ARG A 44 -12.92 9.29 33.52
CA ARG A 44 -11.95 10.16 32.82
C ARG A 44 -12.01 9.97 31.30
N ASN A 45 -11.56 11.00 30.58
CA ASN A 45 -11.27 10.93 29.15
C ASN A 45 -9.96 10.16 28.94
N ASN A 46 -10.01 8.84 29.01
CA ASN A 46 -8.81 8.03 28.75
C ASN A 46 -8.47 8.10 27.27
N ILE A 47 -7.20 8.31 26.98
CA ILE A 47 -6.62 8.11 25.66
C ILE A 47 -5.58 7.00 25.82
N ILE A 48 -5.81 5.86 25.17
CA ILE A 48 -4.77 4.84 25.03
C ILE A 48 -4.08 5.11 23.69
N SER A 49 -2.78 5.35 23.73
CA SER A 49 -1.93 5.39 22.53
C SER A 49 -1.04 4.15 22.53
N LEU A 50 -1.30 3.22 21.61
CA LEU A 50 -0.48 2.03 21.42
C LEU A 50 0.51 2.28 20.28
N LYS A 51 1.80 2.11 20.55
CA LYS A 51 2.83 2.02 19.52
C LYS A 51 3.28 0.57 19.44
N VAL A 52 2.89 -0.13 18.39
CA VAL A 52 3.32 -1.50 18.12
C VAL A 52 4.49 -1.45 17.15
N GLU A 53 5.68 -1.78 17.63
CA GLU A 53 6.86 -1.96 16.78
C GLU A 53 7.08 -3.46 16.58
N ILE A 54 6.86 -3.93 15.35
CA ILE A 54 7.14 -5.31 14.98
C ILE A 54 8.56 -5.34 14.43
N ASP A 55 9.46 -6.06 15.10
CA ASP A 55 10.79 -6.31 14.54
C ASP A 55 10.68 -7.32 13.40
N LEU A 56 10.85 -6.81 12.18
CA LEU A 56 10.78 -7.60 10.97
C LEU A 56 12.19 -7.96 10.52
N SER A 57 12.37 -9.23 10.17
CA SER A 57 13.57 -9.67 9.44
C SER A 57 13.71 -8.90 8.12
N LEU A 58 14.93 -8.80 7.58
CA LEU A 58 15.17 -8.11 6.31
C LEU A 58 14.30 -8.67 5.17
N GLY A 59 14.11 -9.99 5.11
CA GLY A 59 13.24 -10.63 4.13
C GLY A 59 11.78 -10.16 4.25
N GLN A 60 11.26 -10.05 5.47
CA GLN A 60 9.92 -9.52 5.71
C GLN A 60 9.81 -8.02 5.39
N LYS A 61 10.86 -7.24 5.65
CA LYS A 61 10.90 -5.82 5.26
C LYS A 61 10.87 -5.66 3.74
N ARG A 62 11.66 -6.44 3.00
CA ARG A 62 11.67 -6.45 1.53
C ARG A 62 10.32 -6.89 0.95
N ALA A 63 9.67 -7.87 1.55
CA ALA A 63 8.34 -8.33 1.11
C ALA A 63 7.24 -7.26 1.25
N LYS A 64 7.46 -6.21 2.04
CA LYS A 64 6.55 -5.06 2.16
C LYS A 64 6.83 -3.93 1.16
N VAL A 65 7.94 -3.99 0.44
CA VAL A 65 8.26 -3.00 -0.59
C VAL A 65 7.41 -3.30 -1.82
N ASP A 66 6.65 -2.32 -2.30
CA ASP A 66 5.83 -2.44 -3.51
C ASP A 66 6.73 -2.32 -4.77
N THR A 67 7.48 -3.39 -5.05
CA THR A 67 8.42 -3.40 -6.17
C THR A 67 7.71 -3.25 -7.50
N LYS A 68 6.50 -3.80 -7.67
CA LYS A 68 5.70 -3.65 -8.89
C LYS A 68 5.41 -2.19 -9.20
N ARG A 69 5.01 -1.40 -8.19
CA ARG A 69 4.72 0.02 -8.36
C ARG A 69 5.99 0.86 -8.55
N ILE A 70 7.08 0.49 -7.89
CA ILE A 70 8.39 1.14 -8.11
C ILE A 70 8.89 0.86 -9.53
N ASP A 71 8.78 -0.37 -10.03
CA ASP A 71 9.16 -0.73 -11.39
C ASP A 71 8.33 0.06 -12.41
N ALA A 72 7.01 0.15 -12.23
CA ALA A 72 6.17 0.98 -13.10
C ALA A 72 6.60 2.46 -13.10
N LEU A 73 7.02 3.00 -11.95
CA LEU A 73 7.60 4.34 -11.89
C LEU A 73 8.92 4.42 -12.66
N PHE A 74 9.80 3.43 -12.52
CA PHE A 74 11.07 3.38 -13.24
C PHE A 74 10.86 3.31 -14.76
N ASP A 75 9.94 2.48 -15.26
CA ASP A 75 9.61 2.34 -16.67
C ASP A 75 9.14 3.68 -17.29
N VAL A 76 8.33 4.45 -16.55
CA VAL A 76 7.90 5.79 -16.99
C VAL A 76 9.07 6.78 -17.02
N LEU A 77 9.97 6.70 -16.05
CA LEU A 77 11.16 7.55 -16.00
C LEU A 77 12.14 7.22 -17.13
N GLU A 78 12.28 5.96 -17.51
CA GLU A 78 13.09 5.51 -18.65
C GLU A 78 12.60 6.11 -19.95
N THR A 79 11.28 6.12 -20.16
CA THR A 79 10.68 6.75 -21.33
C THR A 79 10.94 8.25 -21.36
N LYS A 80 10.86 8.93 -20.21
CA LYS A 80 11.01 10.39 -20.10
C LYS A 80 12.46 10.88 -20.16
N TYR A 81 13.39 10.08 -19.62
CA TYR A 81 14.78 10.43 -19.42
C TYR A 81 15.71 9.38 -20.08
N SER A 82 15.35 8.94 -21.28
CA SER A 82 16.00 7.83 -22.00
C SER A 82 17.50 8.02 -22.25
N VAL A 83 17.98 9.27 -22.29
CA VAL A 83 19.42 9.58 -22.40
C VAL A 83 20.20 9.10 -21.17
N TYR A 84 19.57 9.12 -20.00
CA TYR A 84 20.15 8.69 -18.74
C TYR A 84 19.83 7.22 -18.43
N PHE A 85 18.68 6.75 -18.89
CA PHE A 85 18.13 5.43 -18.59
C PHE A 85 17.81 4.64 -19.88
N PRO A 86 18.83 4.28 -20.68
CA PRO A 86 18.60 3.72 -22.01
C PRO A 86 18.24 2.23 -21.99
N ASP A 87 19.13 1.40 -21.43
CA ASP A 87 18.98 -0.06 -21.32
C ASP A 87 19.36 -0.46 -19.89
N HIS A 88 18.50 -1.25 -19.25
CA HIS A 88 18.69 -1.70 -17.89
C HIS A 88 18.73 -3.22 -17.77
N LYS A 89 19.22 -3.69 -16.64
CA LYS A 89 18.94 -5.04 -16.14
C LYS A 89 17.69 -5.01 -15.25
N GLU A 90 17.16 -6.18 -14.93
CA GLU A 90 16.13 -6.34 -13.91
C GLU A 90 16.47 -5.57 -12.63
N SER A 91 15.46 -4.95 -12.03
CA SER A 91 15.57 -4.29 -10.73
C SER A 91 15.88 -5.29 -9.62
N TYR A 92 16.58 -4.87 -8.57
CA TYR A 92 16.97 -5.73 -7.46
C TYR A 92 17.13 -4.97 -6.15
N PHE A 93 17.11 -5.69 -5.03
CA PHE A 93 17.45 -5.12 -3.73
C PHE A 93 18.96 -5.06 -3.53
N LEU A 94 19.49 -3.91 -3.11
CA LEU A 94 20.88 -3.81 -2.68
C LEU A 94 21.15 -4.73 -1.47
N GLU A 95 22.31 -5.36 -1.46
CA GLU A 95 22.70 -6.31 -0.41
C GLU A 95 22.55 -5.71 1.00
N GLY A 96 21.94 -6.47 1.92
CA GLY A 96 21.74 -6.03 3.30
C GLY A 96 20.71 -4.92 3.52
N SER A 97 20.02 -4.44 2.48
CA SER A 97 19.09 -3.29 2.58
C SER A 97 17.70 -3.58 1.99
N THR A 98 16.78 -2.64 2.18
CA THR A 98 15.47 -2.57 1.50
C THR A 98 15.50 -1.67 0.26
N ASP A 99 16.66 -1.13 -0.09
CA ASP A 99 16.80 -0.22 -1.23
C ASP A 99 16.58 -1.02 -2.51
N TYR A 100 15.57 -0.62 -3.28
CA TYR A 100 15.23 -1.25 -4.53
C TYR A 100 15.77 -0.40 -5.68
N VAL A 101 16.62 -1.00 -6.52
CA VAL A 101 17.40 -0.27 -7.51
C VAL A 101 17.30 -0.88 -8.89
N ARG A 102 17.52 -0.03 -9.89
CA ARG A 102 17.72 -0.43 -11.29
C ARG A 102 18.98 0.25 -11.81
N TYR A 103 19.90 -0.54 -12.36
CA TYR A 103 21.21 -0.08 -12.82
C TYR A 103 21.31 -0.04 -14.34
N TYR A 104 21.87 1.05 -14.85
CA TYR A 104 22.05 1.34 -16.27
C TYR A 104 23.55 1.40 -16.59
N ALA A 105 24.09 0.27 -17.07
CA ALA A 105 25.53 0.09 -17.20
C ALA A 105 26.20 1.03 -18.23
N SER A 106 25.45 1.47 -19.26
CA SER A 106 25.98 2.34 -20.31
C SER A 106 26.17 3.79 -19.85
N THR A 107 25.38 4.23 -18.89
CA THR A 107 25.39 5.60 -18.35
C THR A 107 25.91 5.68 -16.92
N ASP A 108 26.15 4.52 -16.30
CA ASP A 108 26.57 4.35 -14.90
C ASP A 108 25.60 4.99 -13.89
N PHE A 109 24.30 4.91 -14.20
CA PHE A 109 23.23 5.43 -13.36
C PHE A 109 22.51 4.36 -12.55
N PHE A 110 21.98 4.76 -11.41
CA PHE A 110 20.96 4.04 -10.65
C PHE A 110 19.69 4.87 -10.53
N LEU A 111 18.55 4.24 -10.80
CA LEU A 111 17.29 4.62 -10.18
C LEU A 111 17.18 3.86 -8.86
N LYS A 112 16.88 4.57 -7.77
CA LYS A 112 16.81 3.97 -6.43
C LYS A 112 15.56 4.42 -5.69
N ALA A 113 14.84 3.46 -5.11
CA ALA A 113 13.81 3.68 -4.12
C ALA A 113 14.36 3.31 -2.74
N LYS A 114 14.42 4.30 -1.84
CA LYS A 114 15.01 4.18 -0.50
C LYS A 114 14.24 5.07 0.46
N ASP A 115 13.89 4.58 1.64
CA ASP A 115 13.19 5.34 2.69
C ASP A 115 11.97 6.14 2.19
N ASN A 116 11.13 5.50 1.37
CA ASN A 116 9.96 6.09 0.72
C ASN A 116 10.26 7.29 -0.20
N LYS A 117 11.48 7.37 -0.74
CA LYS A 117 11.93 8.42 -1.67
C LYS A 117 12.56 7.83 -2.91
N LEU A 118 12.45 8.59 -4.00
CA LEU A 118 13.13 8.32 -5.26
C LEU A 118 14.47 9.07 -5.30
N TYR A 119 15.51 8.38 -5.76
CA TYR A 119 16.84 8.93 -5.96
C TYR A 119 17.37 8.60 -7.34
N PHE A 120 18.11 9.54 -7.92
CA PHE A 120 19.01 9.28 -9.05
C PHE A 120 20.44 9.29 -8.50
N GLU A 121 21.24 8.29 -8.83
CA GLU A 121 22.62 8.19 -8.35
C GLU A 121 23.55 7.79 -9.49
N GLY A 122 24.80 8.27 -9.45
CA GLY A 122 25.82 7.93 -10.44
C GLY A 122 25.81 8.84 -11.68
N GLY A 123 26.50 8.36 -12.73
CA GLY A 123 26.71 9.06 -13.98
C GLY A 123 27.23 10.50 -13.80
N GLU A 124 26.63 11.46 -14.49
CA GLU A 124 27.09 12.87 -14.46
C GLU A 124 26.89 13.56 -13.09
N PHE A 125 26.03 13.03 -12.22
CA PHE A 125 25.79 13.64 -10.91
C PHE A 125 26.82 13.22 -9.87
N ASN A 126 27.52 12.09 -10.06
CA ASN A 126 28.49 11.48 -9.13
C ASN A 126 28.02 11.24 -7.68
N ILE A 127 26.81 11.67 -7.31
CA ILE A 127 26.22 11.58 -5.96
C ILE A 127 24.75 11.17 -6.03
N GLU A 128 24.24 10.61 -4.94
CA GLU A 128 22.82 10.33 -4.73
C GLU A 128 22.02 11.64 -4.64
N SER A 129 21.03 11.81 -5.52
CA SER A 129 20.21 13.02 -5.66
C SER A 129 18.74 12.70 -5.37
N ASP A 130 18.19 13.29 -4.29
CA ASP A 130 16.79 13.15 -3.86
C ASP A 130 15.85 13.79 -4.91
N ARG A 131 14.86 13.01 -5.38
CA ARG A 131 13.83 13.44 -6.33
C ARG A 131 12.46 13.61 -5.69
N GLY A 132 12.33 13.32 -4.40
CA GLY A 132 11.11 13.46 -3.61
C GLY A 132 10.54 12.12 -3.13
N ALA A 133 9.47 12.22 -2.33
CA ALA A 133 8.75 11.06 -1.82
C ALA A 133 8.09 10.25 -2.95
N LEU A 134 8.04 8.92 -2.80
CA LEU A 134 7.45 8.02 -3.79
C LEU A 134 5.97 8.35 -4.04
N ASP A 135 5.19 8.64 -3.00
CA ASP A 135 3.77 9.02 -3.14
C ASP A 135 3.57 10.24 -4.06
N SER A 136 4.44 11.24 -3.92
CA SER A 136 4.43 12.42 -4.79
C SER A 136 4.83 12.07 -6.23
N MET A 137 5.80 11.15 -6.40
CA MET A 137 6.23 10.71 -7.72
C MET A 137 5.15 9.87 -8.41
N TYR A 138 4.47 8.98 -7.69
CA TYR A 138 3.36 8.21 -8.23
C TYR A 138 2.24 9.10 -8.72
N LEU A 139 1.90 10.16 -7.97
CA LEU A 139 0.92 11.15 -8.43
C LEU A 139 1.42 11.92 -9.66
N LEU A 140 2.68 12.37 -9.65
CA LEU A 140 3.26 13.16 -10.74
C LEU A 140 3.32 12.39 -12.06
N TYR A 141 3.60 11.08 -12.00
CA TYR A 141 3.78 10.21 -13.16
C TYR A 141 2.57 9.31 -13.44
N ASP A 142 1.46 9.54 -12.74
CA ASP A 142 0.20 8.79 -12.85
C ASP A 142 0.37 7.28 -12.69
N ILE A 143 1.22 6.86 -11.74
CA ILE A 143 1.50 5.46 -11.48
C ILE A 143 0.36 4.84 -10.67
N PRO A 144 -0.33 3.81 -11.21
CA PRO A 144 -1.46 3.18 -10.55
C PRO A 144 -1.06 2.50 -9.23
N ASP A 145 -1.99 2.50 -8.29
CA ASP A 145 -1.89 1.71 -7.06
C ASP A 145 -2.42 0.30 -7.33
N PHE A 146 -1.53 -0.61 -7.72
CA PHE A 146 -1.89 -1.98 -8.10
C PHE A 146 -2.57 -2.75 -6.96
N SER A 147 -2.11 -2.57 -5.72
CA SER A 147 -2.72 -3.21 -4.55
C SER A 147 -4.15 -2.74 -4.32
N ARG A 148 -4.41 -1.43 -4.50
CA ARG A 148 -5.76 -0.89 -4.40
C ARG A 148 -6.67 -1.36 -5.56
N ILE A 149 -6.11 -1.49 -6.76
CA ILE A 149 -6.83 -2.07 -7.90
C ILE A 149 -7.19 -3.53 -7.62
N ASP A 150 -6.26 -4.30 -7.03
CA ASP A 150 -6.52 -5.69 -6.62
C ASP A 150 -7.66 -5.80 -5.60
N LEU A 151 -7.77 -4.87 -4.65
CA LEU A 151 -8.92 -4.83 -3.73
C LEU A 151 -10.25 -4.57 -4.45
N LEU A 152 -10.25 -3.70 -5.47
CA LEU A 152 -11.43 -3.48 -6.30
C LEU A 152 -11.81 -4.76 -7.08
N PHE A 153 -10.82 -5.43 -7.63
CA PHE A 153 -10.97 -6.70 -8.33
C PHE A 153 -11.59 -7.77 -7.43
N ASP A 154 -11.07 -7.95 -6.21
CA ASP A 154 -11.64 -8.88 -5.22
C ASP A 154 -13.11 -8.54 -4.90
N ALA A 155 -13.43 -7.25 -4.76
CA ALA A 155 -14.80 -6.81 -4.49
C ALA A 155 -15.77 -7.07 -5.66
N VAL A 156 -15.27 -6.97 -6.90
CA VAL A 156 -16.04 -7.29 -8.11
C VAL A 156 -16.27 -8.80 -8.23
N GLU A 157 -15.27 -9.62 -7.92
CA GLU A 157 -15.37 -11.09 -7.89
C GLU A 157 -16.44 -11.59 -6.91
N LEU A 158 -16.50 -10.99 -5.72
CA LEU A 158 -17.53 -11.30 -4.72
C LEU A 158 -18.94 -10.96 -5.20
N LYS A 159 -19.11 -9.87 -5.96
CA LYS A 159 -20.42 -9.42 -6.46
C LYS A 159 -20.88 -10.20 -7.70
N TYR A 160 -19.94 -10.64 -8.55
CA TYR A 160 -20.23 -11.31 -9.82
C TYR A 160 -19.46 -12.64 -10.00
N PRO A 161 -19.61 -13.61 -9.07
CA PRO A 161 -18.82 -14.83 -9.08
C PRO A 161 -19.07 -15.73 -10.29
N SER A 162 -20.22 -15.60 -10.97
CA SER A 162 -20.52 -16.35 -12.20
C SER A 162 -19.73 -15.86 -13.41
N LEU A 163 -19.33 -14.58 -13.42
CA LEU A 163 -18.51 -13.99 -14.49
C LEU A 163 -17.01 -14.09 -14.15
N PHE A 164 -16.70 -14.00 -12.85
CA PHE A 164 -15.37 -13.84 -12.31
C PHE A 164 -15.10 -14.84 -11.17
N PRO A 165 -15.00 -16.15 -11.47
CA PRO A 165 -14.99 -17.18 -10.43
C PRO A 165 -13.62 -17.40 -9.77
N SER A 166 -12.59 -17.63 -10.57
CA SER A 166 -11.21 -17.87 -10.14
C SER A 166 -10.29 -17.32 -11.21
N HIS A 167 -9.30 -16.55 -10.77
CA HIS A 167 -8.41 -15.79 -11.63
C HIS A 167 -6.99 -16.34 -11.60
N GLN A 168 -6.22 -15.99 -12.62
CA GLN A 168 -4.77 -15.98 -12.55
C GLN A 168 -4.28 -14.72 -11.82
N GLU A 169 -3.01 -14.70 -11.42
CA GLU A 169 -2.38 -13.51 -10.83
C GLU A 169 -2.56 -12.27 -11.70
N SER A 170 -2.82 -11.13 -11.05
CA SER A 170 -2.91 -9.84 -11.73
C SER A 170 -1.60 -9.47 -12.41
N SER A 171 -1.70 -8.96 -13.63
CA SER A 171 -0.54 -8.58 -14.44
C SER A 171 -0.87 -7.44 -15.40
N VAL A 172 0.18 -6.86 -16.00
CA VAL A 172 0.01 -5.98 -17.17
C VAL A 172 -0.24 -6.87 -18.38
N LEU A 173 -1.43 -6.75 -18.96
CA LEU A 173 -1.88 -7.44 -20.15
C LEU A 173 -1.50 -6.66 -21.42
N ASP A 174 -1.52 -7.36 -22.54
CA ASP A 174 -1.35 -6.75 -23.86
C ASP A 174 -2.30 -5.55 -24.05
N GLY A 175 -1.75 -4.46 -24.59
CA GLY A 175 -2.47 -3.21 -24.74
C GLY A 175 -2.46 -2.29 -23.51
N GLY A 176 -1.70 -2.64 -22.47
CA GLY A 176 -1.40 -1.75 -21.33
C GLY A 176 -2.47 -1.73 -20.24
N TYR A 177 -3.26 -2.80 -20.13
CA TYR A 177 -4.24 -2.96 -19.05
C TYR A 177 -3.56 -3.63 -17.85
N TYR A 178 -3.74 -3.11 -16.64
CA TYR A 178 -3.48 -3.91 -15.45
C TYR A 178 -4.75 -4.70 -15.11
N GLY A 179 -4.70 -6.04 -15.17
CA GLY A 179 -5.91 -6.85 -15.10
C GLY A 179 -5.71 -8.30 -14.70
N ARG A 180 -6.83 -9.01 -14.59
CA ARG A 180 -6.91 -10.44 -14.27
C ARG A 180 -7.59 -11.19 -15.41
N TYR A 181 -7.11 -12.41 -15.65
CA TYR A 181 -7.73 -13.37 -16.53
C TYR A 181 -8.42 -14.47 -15.72
N TYR A 182 -9.63 -14.87 -16.15
CA TYR A 182 -10.46 -15.88 -15.52
C TYR A 182 -10.61 -17.09 -16.44
N PRO A 183 -9.80 -18.15 -16.26
CA PRO A 183 -9.72 -19.25 -17.22
C PRO A 183 -11.04 -19.99 -17.45
N THR A 184 -11.87 -20.14 -16.41
CA THR A 184 -13.12 -20.89 -16.49
C THR A 184 -14.15 -20.21 -17.39
N THR A 185 -14.25 -18.87 -17.32
CA THR A 185 -15.22 -18.08 -18.09
C THR A 185 -14.60 -17.44 -19.32
N LYS A 186 -13.27 -17.55 -19.48
CA LYS A 186 -12.45 -16.83 -20.45
C LYS A 186 -12.71 -15.32 -20.45
N ASN A 187 -13.06 -14.80 -19.28
CA ASN A 187 -13.27 -13.37 -19.08
C ASN A 187 -12.00 -12.69 -18.59
N TYR A 188 -11.98 -11.39 -18.74
CA TYR A 188 -10.97 -10.48 -18.25
C TYR A 188 -11.66 -9.32 -17.55
N MET A 189 -11.01 -8.80 -16.51
CA MET A 189 -11.26 -7.45 -16.02
C MET A 189 -9.94 -6.71 -15.96
N GLY A 190 -9.95 -5.41 -16.24
CA GLY A 190 -8.73 -4.63 -16.27
C GLY A 190 -8.96 -3.14 -16.11
N ILE A 191 -7.93 -2.47 -15.61
CA ILE A 191 -7.84 -1.02 -15.49
C ILE A 191 -6.87 -0.50 -16.54
N LYS A 192 -7.27 0.55 -17.25
CA LYS A 192 -6.41 1.32 -18.15
C LYS A 192 -6.86 2.77 -18.19
N ASP A 193 -5.93 3.70 -18.15
CA ASP A 193 -6.20 5.15 -18.21
C ASP A 193 -7.30 5.58 -17.23
N LYS A 194 -7.27 5.03 -16.00
CA LYS A 194 -8.27 5.23 -14.92
C LYS A 194 -9.70 4.76 -15.26
N GLY A 195 -9.90 4.08 -16.39
CA GLY A 195 -11.12 3.37 -16.72
C GLY A 195 -11.05 1.90 -16.31
N SER A 196 -12.17 1.35 -15.87
CA SER A 196 -12.36 -0.08 -15.66
C SER A 196 -13.11 -0.69 -16.83
N TYR A 197 -12.68 -1.89 -17.21
CA TYR A 197 -13.18 -2.60 -18.37
C TYR A 197 -13.35 -4.09 -18.07
N ALA A 198 -14.34 -4.71 -18.71
CA ALA A 198 -14.51 -6.15 -18.76
C ALA A 198 -14.48 -6.62 -20.22
N TRP A 199 -13.96 -7.82 -20.46
CA TRP A 199 -13.88 -8.42 -21.79
C TRP A 199 -13.92 -9.95 -21.71
N GLY A 200 -14.20 -10.64 -22.82
CA GLY A 200 -14.16 -12.10 -22.92
C GLY A 200 -15.48 -12.74 -23.33
N ASP A 201 -15.59 -14.07 -23.23
CA ASP A 201 -16.70 -14.87 -23.78
C ASP A 201 -18.10 -14.46 -23.25
N SER A 202 -18.16 -13.81 -22.08
CA SER A 202 -19.43 -13.32 -21.51
C SER A 202 -19.83 -11.91 -21.96
N PHE A 203 -19.02 -11.27 -22.81
CA PHE A 203 -19.18 -9.88 -23.22
C PHE A 203 -19.06 -9.74 -24.74
N ASP A 204 -19.84 -8.85 -25.36
CA ASP A 204 -19.75 -8.57 -26.79
C ASP A 204 -18.70 -7.47 -27.06
N GLY A 205 -17.42 -7.83 -26.87
CA GLY A 205 -16.29 -6.91 -26.96
C GLY A 205 -15.94 -6.25 -25.62
N VAL A 206 -15.09 -5.23 -25.68
CA VAL A 206 -14.58 -4.54 -24.48
C VAL A 206 -15.67 -3.63 -23.93
N VAL A 207 -16.11 -3.91 -22.71
CA VAL A 207 -17.17 -3.17 -22.02
C VAL A 207 -16.54 -2.25 -20.98
N TYR A 208 -16.80 -0.95 -21.09
CA TYR A 208 -16.45 0.02 -20.04
C TYR A 208 -17.43 -0.11 -18.87
N THR A 209 -16.90 -0.24 -17.64
CA THR A 209 -17.69 -0.49 -16.43
C THR A 209 -17.68 0.69 -15.45
N GLY A 210 -16.84 1.71 -15.68
CA GLY A 210 -16.79 2.93 -14.88
C GLY A 210 -15.39 3.49 -14.73
N THR A 211 -15.27 4.64 -14.05
CA THR A 211 -13.98 5.19 -13.66
C THR A 211 -13.49 4.52 -12.38
N LEU A 212 -12.18 4.48 -12.19
CA LEU A 212 -11.56 3.94 -10.99
C LEU A 212 -12.04 4.66 -9.72
N ASP A 213 -12.12 5.99 -9.76
CA ASP A 213 -12.62 6.82 -8.64
C ASP A 213 -14.09 6.53 -8.30
N SER A 214 -14.94 6.34 -9.32
CA SER A 214 -16.35 5.98 -9.11
C SER A 214 -16.49 4.60 -8.48
N LEU A 215 -15.71 3.63 -8.97
CA LEU A 215 -15.77 2.26 -8.49
C LEU A 215 -15.18 2.10 -7.09
N TYR A 216 -14.10 2.80 -6.76
CA TYR A 216 -13.59 2.85 -5.39
C TYR A 216 -14.63 3.36 -4.40
N LYS A 217 -15.42 4.37 -4.79
CA LYS A 217 -16.54 4.85 -3.97
C LYS A 217 -17.67 3.83 -3.89
N GLU A 218 -18.07 3.23 -5.01
CA GLU A 218 -19.17 2.25 -5.06
C GLU A 218 -18.88 1.03 -4.17
N TYR A 219 -17.65 0.52 -4.21
CA TYR A 219 -17.24 -0.69 -3.49
C TYR A 219 -16.58 -0.41 -2.13
N ASN A 220 -16.53 0.86 -1.69
CA ASN A 220 -15.88 1.31 -0.44
C ASN A 220 -14.41 0.87 -0.34
N ILE A 221 -13.65 1.00 -1.43
CA ILE A 221 -12.22 0.71 -1.47
C ILE A 221 -11.44 1.96 -1.00
N PRO A 222 -10.67 1.86 0.10
CA PRO A 222 -9.99 2.99 0.75
C PRO A 222 -8.99 3.67 -0.18
#